data_AF-A0A8W8MT45-F1
#
_entry.id   AF-A0A8W8MT45-F1
#
_cell.length_a   1.000
_cell.length_b   1.000
_cell.length_c   1.000
_cell.angle_alpha   90.00
_cell.angle_beta   90.00
_cell.angle_gamma   90.00
#
_symmetry.space_group_name_H-M   'P 1'
#
loop_
_entity.id
_entity.type
_entity.pdbx_description
1 polymer ?
#
loop_
_entity_poly.entity_id
_entity_poly.type
_entity_poly.pdbx_seq_one_letter_code
_entity_poly.pdbx_strand_id
1 'polypeptide(L)'
;MKSVIALVLFLAVQYVVCEQVLYDRKHHKAIILRPGNGCYEYHMNHQESLESFDDAQRPALEAKMIEALDCSTDIHEVGHHSIDHLSQEIKNACANVPVYGFDQTGCPTSVAMPMTSVTP
;
A
#
# COMPACT_ATOMS: atom_id res chain seq x y z
N MET A 1 -23.80 24.56 -32.67
CA MET A 1 -23.25 24.75 -31.30
C MET A 1 -23.77 23.64 -30.36
N LYS A 2 -23.39 22.37 -30.57
CA LYS A 2 -23.76 21.25 -29.68
C LYS A 2 -22.63 20.23 -29.46
N SER A 3 -21.52 20.33 -30.21
CA SER A 3 -20.44 19.33 -30.18
C SER A 3 -19.27 19.64 -29.24
N VAL A 4 -19.31 20.73 -28.46
CA VAL A 4 -18.18 21.11 -27.59
C VAL A 4 -18.37 20.64 -26.14
N ILE A 5 -19.61 20.37 -25.72
CA ILE A 5 -19.93 20.05 -24.31
C ILE A 5 -19.54 18.61 -23.94
N ALA A 6 -19.50 17.68 -24.90
CA ALA A 6 -19.19 16.27 -24.63
C ALA A 6 -17.70 16.01 -24.33
N LEU A 7 -16.79 16.89 -24.76
CA LEU A 7 -15.35 16.68 -24.58
C LEU A 7 -14.85 17.09 -23.19
N VAL A 8 -15.58 17.98 -22.49
CA VAL A 8 -15.16 18.54 -21.20
C VAL A 8 -15.44 17.56 -20.04
N LEU A 9 -16.45 16.69 -20.17
CA LEU A 9 -16.78 15.67 -19.17
C LEU A 9 -15.80 14.50 -19.11
N PHE A 10 -14.99 14.29 -20.15
CA PHE A 10 -13.94 13.24 -20.16
C PHE A 10 -12.62 13.67 -19.52
N LEU A 11 -12.42 14.96 -19.21
CA LEU A 11 -11.17 15.49 -18.64
C LEU A 11 -11.21 15.63 -17.10
N ALA A 12 -12.39 15.54 -16.48
CA ALA A 12 -12.58 15.73 -15.04
C ALA A 12 -12.46 14.43 -14.22
N VAL A 13 -12.21 13.29 -14.86
CA VAL A 13 -11.84 12.05 -14.16
C VAL A 13 -10.33 11.88 -14.29
N GLN A 14 -9.59 12.88 -13.80
CA GLN A 14 -8.24 12.59 -13.34
C GLN A 14 -8.43 11.68 -12.13
N TYR A 15 -8.42 10.37 -12.37
CA TYR A 15 -8.22 9.39 -11.32
C TYR A 15 -6.92 9.81 -10.65
N VAL A 16 -7.03 10.48 -9.50
CA VAL A 16 -5.94 10.50 -8.54
C VAL A 16 -5.80 9.03 -8.16
N VAL A 17 -4.92 8.32 -8.86
CA VAL A 17 -4.51 7.00 -8.42
C VAL A 17 -3.65 7.31 -7.21
N CYS A 18 -4.31 7.40 -6.05
CA CYS A 18 -3.62 7.52 -4.78
C CYS A 18 -2.82 6.24 -4.57
N GLU A 19 -1.80 6.35 -3.75
CA GLU A 19 -1.15 5.19 -3.18
C GLU A 19 -2.20 4.21 -2.62
N GLN A 20 -2.05 2.93 -2.95
CA GLN A 20 -2.99 1.89 -2.54
C GLN A 20 -2.25 0.74 -1.86
N VAL A 21 -2.82 0.22 -0.78
CA VAL A 21 -2.33 -1.01 -0.14
C VAL A 21 -3.22 -2.18 -0.55
N LEU A 22 -2.61 -3.18 -1.19
CA LEU A 22 -3.27 -4.40 -1.65
C LEU A 22 -2.83 -5.57 -0.79
N TYR A 23 -3.77 -6.23 -0.12
CA TYR A 23 -3.45 -7.30 0.82
C TYR A 23 -3.50 -8.68 0.16
N ASP A 24 -2.48 -9.48 0.43
CA ASP A 24 -2.52 -10.93 0.29
C ASP A 24 -2.39 -11.62 1.65
N ARG A 25 -3.55 -11.79 2.28
CA ARG A 25 -3.66 -12.36 3.63
C ARG A 25 -3.26 -13.84 3.69
N LYS A 26 -3.25 -14.56 2.56
CA LYS A 26 -2.83 -15.97 2.52
C LYS A 26 -1.32 -16.10 2.71
N HIS A 27 -0.54 -15.15 2.19
CA HIS A 27 0.91 -15.20 2.20
C HIS A 27 1.54 -14.22 3.18
N HIS A 28 0.73 -13.61 4.06
CA HIS A 28 1.18 -12.58 5.01
C HIS A 28 1.93 -11.44 4.32
N LYS A 29 1.41 -10.98 3.17
CA LYS A 29 2.02 -9.90 2.38
C LYS A 29 1.02 -8.80 2.09
N ALA A 30 1.51 -7.58 1.99
CA ALA A 30 0.79 -6.46 1.41
C ALA A 30 1.67 -5.79 0.36
N ILE A 31 1.05 -5.20 -0.67
CA ILE A 31 1.74 -4.42 -1.69
C ILE A 31 1.31 -2.98 -1.55
N ILE A 32 2.28 -2.09 -1.38
CA ILE A 32 2.07 -0.65 -1.49
C ILE A 32 2.28 -0.29 -2.96
N LEU A 33 1.22 0.08 -3.67
CA LEU A 33 1.27 0.54 -5.04
C LEU A 33 1.43 2.06 -5.05
N ARG A 34 2.56 2.56 -5.56
CA ARG A 34 2.74 3.98 -5.93
C ARG A 34 2.61 4.11 -7.44
N PRO A 35 1.49 4.64 -7.95
CA PRO A 35 1.21 4.66 -9.39
C PRO A 35 2.30 5.37 -10.18
N GLY A 36 2.82 4.69 -11.21
CA GLY A 36 3.92 5.19 -12.05
C GLY A 36 5.31 5.10 -11.43
N ASN A 37 5.45 4.67 -10.18
CA ASN A 37 6.74 4.50 -9.49
C ASN A 37 7.07 3.02 -9.28
N GLY A 38 6.23 2.28 -8.55
CA GLY A 38 6.54 0.90 -8.20
C GLY A 38 5.49 0.22 -7.33
N CYS A 39 5.61 -1.10 -7.23
CA CYS A 39 4.96 -1.91 -6.21
C CYS A 39 6.00 -2.32 -5.16
N TYR A 40 5.70 -2.06 -3.89
CA TYR A 40 6.62 -2.32 -2.78
C TYR A 40 6.07 -3.43 -1.89
N GLU A 41 6.85 -4.48 -1.72
CA GLU A 41 6.47 -5.67 -0.97
C GLU A 41 6.66 -5.46 0.53
N TYR A 42 5.57 -5.48 1.28
CA TYR A 42 5.53 -5.44 2.74
C TYR A 42 5.21 -6.83 3.30
N HIS A 43 5.97 -7.28 4.31
CA HIS A 43 5.77 -8.58 4.96
C HIS A 43 5.05 -8.35 6.27
N MET A 44 3.78 -8.74 6.32
CA MET A 44 2.98 -8.60 7.52
C MET A 44 3.38 -9.64 8.55
N ASN A 45 3.52 -9.23 9.80
CA ASN A 45 3.53 -10.19 10.90
C ASN A 45 2.12 -10.75 11.15
N HIS A 46 2.00 -11.70 12.08
CA HIS A 46 0.72 -12.36 12.37
C HIS A 46 -0.36 -11.36 12.86
N GLN A 47 0.03 -10.40 13.70
CA GLN A 47 -0.88 -9.39 14.25
C GLN A 47 -1.38 -8.42 13.16
N GLU A 48 -0.48 -7.92 12.32
CA GLU A 48 -0.83 -7.06 11.18
C GLU A 48 -1.74 -7.78 10.18
N SER A 49 -1.56 -9.09 10.03
CA SER A 49 -2.43 -9.90 9.19
C SER A 49 -3.86 -9.95 9.74
N LEU A 50 -4.03 -10.02 11.07
CA LEU A 50 -5.35 -9.94 11.72
C LEU A 50 -5.95 -8.53 11.58
N GLU A 51 -5.16 -7.48 11.83
CA GLU A 51 -5.54 -6.08 11.64
C GLU A 51 -6.01 -5.80 10.22
N SER A 52 -5.43 -6.46 9.22
CA SER A 52 -5.84 -6.32 7.82
C SER A 52 -7.27 -6.78 7.51
N PHE A 53 -7.90 -7.56 8.40
CA PHE A 53 -9.31 -7.96 8.29
C PHE A 53 -10.27 -7.00 9.00
N ASP A 54 -9.77 -6.11 9.86
CA ASP A 54 -10.56 -5.17 10.64
C ASP A 54 -10.54 -3.79 9.96
N ASP A 55 -11.67 -3.38 9.40
CA ASP A 55 -11.81 -2.08 8.73
C ASP A 55 -11.55 -0.89 9.65
N ALA A 56 -11.67 -1.06 10.98
CA ALA A 56 -11.34 -0.01 11.94
C ALA A 56 -9.82 0.13 12.18
N GLN A 57 -9.05 -0.97 12.01
CA GLN A 57 -7.61 -1.00 12.24
C GLN A 57 -6.80 -0.80 10.96
N ARG A 58 -7.35 -1.20 9.81
CA ARG A 58 -6.74 -1.05 8.49
C ARG A 58 -6.14 0.33 8.22
N PRO A 59 -6.82 1.46 8.47
CA PRO A 59 -6.23 2.78 8.17
C PRO A 59 -4.93 3.05 8.93
N ALA A 60 -4.82 2.61 10.18
CA ALA A 60 -3.61 2.76 10.98
C ALA A 60 -2.50 1.83 10.49
N LEU A 61 -2.86 0.60 10.08
CA LEU A 61 -1.94 -0.35 9.49
C LEU A 61 -1.37 0.15 8.14
N GLU A 62 -2.22 0.69 7.26
CA GLU A 62 -1.81 1.27 5.97
C GLU A 62 -0.85 2.44 6.20
N ALA A 63 -1.17 3.34 7.13
CA ALA A 63 -0.28 4.45 7.48
C ALA A 63 1.10 3.98 7.96
N LYS A 64 1.14 2.93 8.79
CA LYS A 64 2.39 2.31 9.27
C LYS A 64 3.21 1.72 8.11
N MET A 65 2.55 1.02 7.17
CA MET A 65 3.22 0.44 6.00
C MET A 65 3.85 1.52 5.11
N ILE A 66 3.10 2.61 4.88
CA ILE A 66 3.55 3.75 4.07
C ILE A 66 4.71 4.46 4.77
N GLU A 67 4.63 4.69 6.08
CA GLU A 67 5.71 5.27 6.87
C GLU A 67 6.97 4.40 6.79
N ALA A 68 6.84 3.08 6.97
CA ALA A 68 7.94 2.14 6.84
C ALA A 68 8.63 2.23 5.47
N LEU A 69 7.86 2.36 4.39
CA LEU A 69 8.40 2.56 3.05
C LEU A 69 9.11 3.91 2.91
N ASP A 70 8.52 4.99 3.41
CA ASP A 70 9.07 6.34 3.31
C ASP A 70 10.36 6.55 4.10
N CYS A 71 10.53 5.87 5.25
CA CYS A 71 11.82 5.93 5.97
C CYS A 71 12.87 4.97 5.41
N SER A 72 12.50 4.02 4.55
CA SER A 72 13.42 2.94 4.18
C SER A 72 14.58 3.49 3.35
N THR A 73 15.80 3.22 3.80
CA THR A 73 17.03 3.56 3.06
C THR A 73 17.53 2.42 2.18
N ASP A 74 16.91 1.24 2.30
CA ASP A 74 17.22 0.05 1.50
C ASP A 74 15.98 -0.36 0.71
N ILE A 75 15.87 0.18 -0.51
CA ILE A 75 14.85 -0.16 -1.48
C ILE A 75 15.58 -0.75 -2.70
N HIS A 76 15.24 -1.99 -3.05
CA HIS A 76 15.91 -2.70 -4.15
C HIS A 76 14.92 -3.49 -4.99
N GLU A 77 15.17 -3.56 -6.30
CA GLU A 77 14.29 -4.25 -7.23
C GLU A 77 14.38 -5.75 -7.02
N VAL A 78 13.22 -6.40 -6.82
CA VAL A 78 13.10 -7.85 -6.67
C VAL A 78 12.45 -8.50 -7.88
N GLY A 79 11.79 -7.71 -8.75
CA GLY A 79 11.16 -8.17 -9.98
C GLY A 79 9.82 -8.90 -9.78
N HIS A 80 9.03 -9.02 -10.85
CA HIS A 80 7.65 -9.54 -10.77
C HIS A 80 7.52 -10.98 -10.26
N HIS A 81 8.57 -11.80 -10.36
CA HIS A 81 8.54 -13.16 -9.85
C HIS A 81 8.32 -13.22 -8.33
N SER A 82 8.64 -12.16 -7.59
CA SER A 82 8.38 -12.07 -6.15
C SER A 82 6.88 -12.05 -5.83
N ILE A 83 6.02 -11.65 -6.78
CA ILE A 83 4.57 -11.55 -6.59
C ILE A 83 3.76 -12.59 -7.38
N ASP A 84 4.39 -13.53 -8.08
CA ASP A 84 3.70 -14.53 -8.93
C ASP A 84 2.72 -15.42 -8.16
N HIS A 85 3.02 -15.65 -6.87
CA HIS A 85 2.22 -16.45 -5.96
C HIS A 85 1.07 -15.67 -5.31
N LEU A 86 1.02 -14.34 -5.50
CA LEU A 86 0.00 -13.48 -4.90
C LEU A 86 -1.31 -13.47 -5.69
N SER A 87 -2.29 -12.75 -5.14
CA SER A 87 -3.61 -12.58 -5.75
C SER A 87 -3.52 -12.02 -7.18
N GLN A 88 -4.50 -12.38 -8.02
CA GLN A 88 -4.56 -11.87 -9.39
C GLN A 88 -4.72 -10.35 -9.44
N GLU A 89 -5.39 -9.77 -8.43
CA GLU A 89 -5.53 -8.32 -8.28
C GLU A 89 -4.17 -7.63 -8.15
N ILE A 90 -3.30 -8.13 -7.26
CA ILE A 90 -1.95 -7.61 -7.08
C ILE A 90 -1.13 -7.72 -8.36
N LYS A 91 -1.15 -8.89 -9.01
CA LYS A 91 -0.41 -9.10 -10.26
C LYS A 91 -0.86 -8.14 -11.36
N ASN A 92 -2.16 -7.90 -11.47
CA ASN A 92 -2.70 -6.95 -12.45
C ASN A 92 -2.32 -5.50 -12.11
N ALA A 93 -2.37 -5.12 -10.84
CA ALA A 93 -2.03 -3.77 -10.38
C ALA A 93 -0.54 -3.44 -10.62
N CYS A 94 0.34 -4.41 -10.45
CA CYS A 94 1.78 -4.25 -10.59
C CYS A 94 2.33 -4.53 -12.00
N ALA A 95 1.49 -4.96 -12.95
CA ALA A 95 1.96 -5.48 -14.25
C ALA A 95 2.84 -4.52 -15.05
N ASN A 96 2.65 -3.21 -14.88
CA ASN A 96 3.33 -2.16 -15.66
C ASN A 96 4.32 -1.32 -14.84
N VAL A 97 4.60 -1.72 -13.60
CA VAL A 97 5.54 -1.02 -12.72
C VAL A 97 6.56 -2.02 -12.14
N PRO A 98 7.79 -1.58 -11.83
CA PRO A 98 8.77 -2.44 -11.17
C PRO A 98 8.29 -2.87 -9.77
N VAL A 99 8.80 -4.01 -9.30
CA VAL A 99 8.51 -4.56 -7.98
C VAL A 99 9.76 -4.47 -7.11
N TYR A 100 9.60 -3.90 -5.93
CA TYR A 100 10.67 -3.61 -4.98
C TYR A 100 10.44 -4.34 -3.64
N GLY A 101 11.52 -4.81 -3.05
CA GLY A 101 11.60 -5.13 -1.63
C GLY A 101 12.21 -3.95 -0.87
N PHE A 102 11.93 -3.85 0.43
CA PHE A 102 12.54 -2.84 1.27
C PHE A 102 12.66 -3.27 2.74
N ASP A 103 13.58 -2.65 3.46
CA ASP A 103 13.71 -2.83 4.91
C ASP A 103 12.58 -2.11 5.65
N GLN A 104 11.76 -2.89 6.35
CA GLN A 104 10.59 -2.45 7.11
C GLN A 104 10.95 -2.01 8.55
N THR A 105 12.20 -2.18 8.98
CA THR A 105 12.66 -1.88 10.35
C THR A 105 13.32 -0.52 10.51
N GLY A 106 13.58 0.18 9.39
CA GLY A 106 14.39 1.39 9.34
C GLY A 106 13.76 2.65 9.94
N CYS A 107 12.44 2.70 10.16
CA CYS A 107 11.83 3.85 10.86
C CYS A 107 12.12 3.79 12.36
N PRO A 108 12.71 4.82 12.99
CA PRO A 108 12.63 4.96 14.43
C PRO A 108 11.15 5.07 14.79
N THR A 109 10.63 4.11 15.56
CA THR A 109 9.25 4.12 16.04
C THR A 109 8.98 5.45 16.74
N SER A 110 8.26 6.35 16.06
CA SER A 110 7.72 7.53 16.72
C SER A 110 6.65 7.03 17.69
N VAL A 111 7.04 7.07 18.96
CA VAL A 111 6.27 6.88 20.19
C VAL A 111 4.78 6.56 19.96
N ALA A 112 4.41 5.32 20.33
CA ALA A 112 3.03 4.90 20.53
C ALA A 112 2.23 6.03 21.20
N MET A 113 1.17 6.51 20.55
CA MET A 113 0.27 7.47 21.19
C MET A 113 -0.24 6.87 22.50
N PRO A 114 -0.14 7.58 23.64
CA PRO A 114 -0.58 7.06 24.91
C PRO A 114 -2.10 6.87 24.84
N MET A 115 -2.54 5.62 24.98
CA MET A 115 -3.94 5.30 25.26
C MET A 115 -4.30 6.03 26.56
N THR A 116 -5.06 7.11 26.45
CA THR A 116 -5.64 7.80 27.61
C THR A 116 -6.55 6.80 28.31
N SER A 117 -6.06 6.23 29.42
CA SER A 117 -6.86 5.40 30.32
C SER A 117 -8.00 6.25 30.86
N VAL A 118 -9.23 6.00 30.40
CA VAL A 118 -10.41 6.54 31.06
C VAL A 118 -10.74 5.62 32.24
N THR A 119 -10.58 6.14 33.45
CA THR A 119 -11.25 5.67 34.69
C THR A 119 -11.20 6.82 35.69
N PRO A 120 -12.14 6.92 36.66
CA PRO A 120 -13.00 5.88 37.21
C PRO A 120 -14.44 5.85 36.64
#